data_AF-A0A3B1JIB2-F1
#
_entry.id   AF-A0A3B1JIB2-F1
#
_cell.length_a   1.000
_cell.length_b   1.000
_cell.length_c   1.000
_cell.angle_alpha   90.00
_cell.angle_beta   90.00
_cell.angle_gamma   90.00
#
_symmetry.space_group_name_H-M   'P 1'
#
loop_
_entity.id
_entity.type
_entity.pdbx_description
1 polymer ?
#
loop_
_entity_poly.entity_id
_entity_poly.type
_entity_poly.pdbx_seq_one_letter_code
_entity_poly.pdbx_strand_id
1 'polypeptide(L)'
;SQRLQQISQGLQQISQRLQQISQRLQQISQGLQQISQGLQQISQRLQQISQRLQQISQGLTQISQRLQQISQCLQQILQGLQQISQRLQQISQRLQQISQCLQQISQRLQQISQCLQQISQRLQQISQRLQQISQRLQQISQRLQQISQCLQQISQRLQQISQRLQQISQRLQQISQCLQQISQRLQQISQCLQQISQRLQQISQRLQQISQRLQQISQCLQQISQRLQQIHSDYSSLTVFTAESHSDLQQISHSDLQQISSSDLQQISQCLQQSHSDYSKISQCLQADLTAITADLIAITADLSAITADLTVFTADLSAITADLTAITADLSAITADLTVITADLTVITADLTVITADLTVITADLIAITADLTAITADLTAITADLSAITADLTAITADLTAITADLSVFTADLTAITADLIAITADSHHVCCSGRNLQAQSCPNTDQKAFKTHCRNAINGQVTFHFPYPEEPHVILLQR
;
A
#
# COMPACT_ATOMS: atom_id res chain seq x y z
N SER A 1 102.80 -93.99 -148.63
CA SER A 1 102.02 -92.74 -148.63
C SER A 1 101.06 -92.59 -147.43
N GLN A 2 101.35 -93.24 -146.28
CA GLN A 2 100.60 -93.10 -145.01
C GLN A 2 100.52 -91.65 -144.45
N ARG A 3 101.38 -90.73 -144.91
CA ARG A 3 101.40 -89.32 -144.48
C ARG A 3 100.14 -88.53 -144.85
N LEU A 4 99.49 -88.82 -145.98
CA LEU A 4 98.26 -88.12 -146.38
C LEU A 4 97.07 -88.50 -145.48
N GLN A 5 97.06 -89.70 -144.92
CA GLN A 5 96.01 -90.16 -144.00
C GLN A 5 96.15 -89.50 -142.61
N GLN A 6 97.39 -89.27 -142.13
CA GLN A 6 97.64 -88.53 -140.88
C GLN A 6 97.28 -87.05 -140.98
N ILE A 7 97.50 -86.40 -142.14
CA ILE A 7 97.11 -85.00 -142.35
C ILE A 7 95.58 -84.84 -142.36
N SER A 8 94.85 -85.79 -142.97
CA SER A 8 93.39 -85.84 -142.93
C SER A 8 92.85 -85.96 -141.50
N GLN A 9 93.43 -86.85 -140.68
CA GLN A 9 93.04 -86.98 -139.27
C GLN A 9 93.39 -85.72 -138.45
N GLY A 10 94.53 -85.08 -138.72
CA GLY A 10 94.93 -83.82 -138.07
C GLY A 10 93.98 -82.66 -138.39
N LEU A 11 93.56 -82.54 -139.66
CA LEU A 11 92.58 -81.53 -140.08
C LEU A 11 91.19 -81.76 -139.46
N GLN A 12 90.76 -83.03 -139.31
CA GLN A 12 89.52 -83.33 -138.59
C GLN A 12 89.62 -83.00 -137.09
N GLN A 13 90.75 -83.24 -136.43
CA GLN A 13 90.96 -82.84 -135.04
C GLN A 13 90.97 -81.32 -134.85
N ILE A 14 91.60 -80.58 -135.77
CA ILE A 14 91.57 -79.10 -135.73
C ILE A 14 90.15 -78.58 -135.93
N SER A 15 89.40 -79.16 -136.87
CA SER A 15 87.99 -78.81 -137.09
C SER A 15 87.14 -79.05 -135.82
N GLN A 16 87.29 -80.21 -135.16
CA GLN A 16 86.61 -80.50 -133.89
C GLN A 16 87.01 -79.52 -132.77
N ARG A 17 88.30 -79.16 -132.65
CA ARG A 17 88.76 -78.18 -131.65
C ARG A 17 88.24 -76.78 -131.93
N LEU A 18 88.18 -76.35 -133.19
CA LEU A 18 87.58 -75.07 -133.56
C LEU A 18 86.07 -75.06 -133.27
N GLN A 19 85.37 -76.18 -133.49
CA GLN A 19 83.97 -76.33 -133.08
C GLN A 19 83.80 -76.25 -131.55
N GLN A 20 84.69 -76.89 -130.78
CA GLN A 20 84.68 -76.79 -129.31
C GLN A 20 85.00 -75.36 -128.82
N ILE A 21 85.94 -74.67 -129.45
CA ILE A 21 86.26 -73.27 -129.11
C ILE A 21 85.07 -72.36 -129.43
N SER A 22 84.41 -72.56 -130.57
CA SER A 22 83.18 -71.85 -130.93
C SER A 22 82.08 -72.09 -129.88
N GLN A 23 81.85 -73.34 -129.47
CA GLN A 23 80.90 -73.65 -128.39
C GLN A 23 81.28 -73.02 -127.06
N ARG A 24 82.56 -73.00 -126.68
CA ARG A 24 83.02 -72.35 -125.44
C ARG A 24 82.89 -70.83 -125.49
N LEU A 25 83.18 -70.19 -126.63
CA LEU A 25 82.96 -68.76 -126.81
C LEU A 25 81.46 -68.42 -126.76
N GLN A 26 80.61 -69.28 -127.30
CA GLN A 26 79.16 -69.14 -127.18
C GLN A 26 78.68 -69.31 -125.74
N GLN A 27 79.24 -70.25 -124.97
CA GLN A 27 78.99 -70.39 -123.52
C GLN A 27 79.49 -69.19 -122.72
N ILE A 28 80.66 -68.62 -123.05
CA ILE A 28 81.18 -67.41 -122.41
C ILE A 28 80.28 -66.21 -122.73
N SER A 29 79.83 -66.08 -123.98
CA SER A 29 78.87 -65.05 -124.38
C SER A 29 77.57 -65.16 -123.61
N GLN A 30 77.01 -66.38 -123.48
CA GLN A 30 75.84 -66.65 -122.65
C GLN A 30 76.09 -66.36 -121.17
N GLY A 31 77.28 -66.71 -120.64
CA GLY A 31 77.68 -66.41 -119.26
C GLY A 31 77.81 -64.91 -118.98
N LEU A 32 78.39 -64.14 -119.91
CA LEU A 32 78.45 -62.68 -119.81
C LEU A 32 77.06 -62.04 -119.92
N GLN A 33 76.16 -62.61 -120.73
CA GLN A 33 74.76 -62.17 -120.78
C GLN A 33 74.02 -62.46 -119.47
N GLN A 34 74.24 -63.62 -118.85
CA GLN A 34 73.68 -63.96 -117.54
C GLN A 34 74.23 -63.06 -116.43
N ILE A 35 75.52 -62.72 -116.45
CA ILE A 35 76.13 -61.76 -115.51
C ILE A 35 75.52 -60.37 -115.71
N SER A 36 75.34 -59.91 -116.94
CA SER A 36 74.68 -58.63 -117.24
C SER A 36 73.24 -58.59 -116.73
N GLN A 37 72.47 -59.67 -116.94
CA GLN A 37 71.11 -59.82 -116.40
C GLN A 37 71.11 -59.86 -114.86
N GLY A 38 72.07 -60.57 -114.25
CA GLY A 38 72.25 -60.62 -112.80
C GLY A 38 72.58 -59.25 -112.19
N LEU A 39 73.46 -58.49 -112.84
CA LEU A 39 73.78 -57.10 -112.43
C LEU A 39 72.58 -56.16 -112.59
N GLN A 40 71.77 -56.32 -113.65
CA GLN A 40 70.50 -55.59 -113.78
C GLN A 40 69.49 -55.96 -112.69
N GLN A 41 69.35 -57.24 -112.34
CA GLN A 41 68.48 -57.68 -111.24
C GLN A 41 68.95 -57.15 -109.89
N ILE A 42 70.27 -57.15 -109.63
CA ILE A 42 70.85 -56.56 -108.42
C ILE A 42 70.55 -55.06 -108.37
N SER A 43 70.73 -54.34 -109.48
CA SER A 43 70.39 -52.92 -109.57
C SER A 43 68.91 -52.64 -109.27
N GLN A 44 67.99 -53.44 -109.83
CA GLN A 44 66.56 -53.35 -109.55
C GLN A 44 66.22 -53.65 -108.08
N ARG A 45 66.85 -54.67 -107.49
CA ARG A 45 66.67 -54.99 -106.06
C ARG A 45 67.22 -53.89 -105.15
N LEU A 46 68.37 -53.30 -105.50
CA LEU A 46 68.91 -52.15 -104.76
C LEU A 46 68.01 -50.92 -104.86
N GLN A 47 67.38 -50.66 -106.02
CA GLN A 47 66.34 -49.64 -106.14
C GLN A 47 65.10 -49.96 -105.30
N GLN A 48 64.61 -51.20 -105.29
CA GLN A 48 63.50 -51.63 -104.42
C GLN A 48 63.83 -51.50 -102.94
N ILE A 49 65.05 -51.85 -102.53
CA ILE A 49 65.53 -51.68 -101.16
C ILE A 49 65.57 -50.19 -100.80
N SER A 50 66.09 -49.33 -101.69
CA SER A 50 66.09 -47.88 -101.50
C SER A 50 64.68 -47.32 -101.33
N GLN A 51 63.72 -47.72 -102.17
CA GLN A 51 62.31 -47.33 -102.04
C GLN A 51 61.69 -47.83 -100.73
N ARG A 52 61.97 -49.06 -100.30
CA ARG A 52 61.48 -49.60 -99.02
C ARG A 52 62.11 -48.87 -97.83
N LEU A 53 63.41 -48.54 -97.88
CA LEU A 53 64.06 -47.74 -96.85
C LEU A 53 63.48 -46.33 -96.78
N GLN A 54 63.11 -45.73 -97.93
CA GLN A 54 62.42 -44.45 -97.98
C GLN A 54 61.00 -44.55 -97.37
N GLN A 55 60.25 -45.62 -97.67
CA GLN A 55 58.95 -45.89 -97.05
C GLN A 55 59.07 -46.12 -95.54
N ILE A 56 60.09 -46.84 -95.08
CA ILE A 56 60.37 -47.04 -93.65
C ILE A 56 60.71 -45.70 -92.99
N SER A 57 61.56 -44.87 -93.60
CA SER A 57 61.90 -43.54 -93.10
C SER A 57 60.67 -42.62 -92.98
N GLN A 58 59.79 -42.65 -93.98
CA GLN A 58 58.51 -41.94 -93.94
C GLN A 58 57.59 -42.48 -92.83
N GLY A 59 57.51 -43.81 -92.68
CA GLY A 59 56.75 -44.46 -91.61
C GLY A 59 57.27 -44.12 -90.21
N LEU A 60 58.59 -44.11 -90.01
CA LEU A 60 59.22 -43.70 -88.75
C LEU A 60 58.96 -42.22 -88.46
N THR A 61 58.98 -41.36 -89.47
CA THR A 61 58.63 -39.94 -89.32
C THR A 61 57.16 -39.75 -88.91
N GLN A 62 56.24 -40.50 -89.52
CA GLN A 62 54.82 -40.50 -89.13
C GLN A 62 54.59 -41.04 -87.71
N ILE A 63 55.32 -42.10 -87.32
CA ILE A 63 55.29 -42.61 -85.95
C ILE A 63 55.80 -41.55 -84.97
N SER A 64 56.91 -40.88 -85.28
CA SER A 64 57.45 -39.80 -84.45
C SER A 64 56.45 -38.65 -84.27
N GLN A 65 55.76 -38.24 -85.35
CA GLN A 65 54.72 -37.20 -85.28
C GLN A 65 53.53 -37.63 -84.43
N ARG A 66 53.06 -38.88 -84.57
CA ARG A 66 51.97 -39.43 -83.74
C ARG A 66 52.37 -39.51 -82.27
N LEU A 67 53.60 -39.93 -81.95
CA LEU A 67 54.11 -39.95 -80.57
C LEU A 67 54.18 -38.54 -79.97
N GLN A 68 54.58 -37.53 -80.76
CA GLN A 68 54.58 -36.15 -80.31
C GLN A 68 53.16 -35.63 -80.03
N GLN A 69 52.19 -35.95 -80.89
CA GLN A 69 50.78 -35.59 -80.68
C GLN A 69 50.18 -36.29 -79.45
N ILE A 70 50.47 -37.58 -79.26
CA ILE A 70 50.07 -38.34 -78.07
C ILE A 70 50.64 -37.67 -76.81
N SER A 71 51.92 -37.32 -76.82
CA SER A 71 52.56 -36.63 -75.68
C SER A 71 51.89 -35.30 -75.36
N GLN A 72 51.57 -34.49 -76.37
CA GLN A 72 50.87 -33.22 -76.18
C GLN A 72 49.45 -33.43 -75.62
N CYS A 73 48.73 -34.43 -76.11
CA CYS A 73 47.39 -34.72 -75.65
C CYS A 73 47.37 -35.27 -74.21
N LEU A 74 48.32 -36.14 -73.85
CA LEU A 74 48.51 -36.59 -72.47
C LEU A 74 48.83 -35.43 -71.52
N GLN A 75 49.64 -34.46 -71.95
CA GLN A 75 49.89 -33.25 -71.16
C GLN A 75 48.61 -32.44 -70.93
N GLN A 76 47.76 -32.27 -71.95
CA GLN A 76 46.46 -31.59 -71.80
C GLN A 76 45.51 -32.33 -70.85
N ILE A 77 45.47 -33.66 -70.91
CA ILE A 77 44.69 -34.48 -69.97
C ILE A 77 45.18 -34.29 -68.54
N LEU A 78 46.50 -34.37 -68.32
CA LEU A 78 47.09 -34.19 -67.00
C LEU A 78 46.78 -32.79 -66.43
N GLN A 79 46.85 -31.75 -67.26
CA GLN A 79 46.48 -30.39 -66.85
C GLN A 79 45.00 -30.29 -66.46
N GLY A 80 44.09 -30.86 -67.26
CA GLY A 80 42.66 -30.87 -66.95
C GLY A 80 42.34 -31.65 -65.66
N LEU A 81 42.98 -32.80 -65.44
CA LEU A 81 42.84 -33.56 -64.19
C LEU A 81 43.39 -32.79 -62.98
N GLN A 82 44.48 -32.05 -63.14
CA GLN A 82 45.03 -31.20 -62.08
C GLN A 82 44.08 -30.05 -61.73
N GLN A 83 43.44 -29.42 -62.72
CA GLN A 83 42.43 -28.38 -62.50
C GLN A 83 41.19 -28.93 -61.77
N ILE A 84 40.68 -30.10 -62.20
CA ILE A 84 39.58 -30.79 -61.51
C ILE A 84 39.96 -31.07 -60.06
N SER A 85 41.16 -31.59 -59.80
CA SER A 85 41.64 -31.87 -58.44
C SER A 85 41.68 -30.61 -57.57
N GLN A 86 42.13 -29.48 -58.11
CA GLN A 86 42.18 -28.20 -57.37
C GLN A 86 40.78 -27.70 -57.03
N ARG A 87 39.84 -27.76 -57.98
CA ARG A 87 38.44 -27.36 -57.74
C ARG A 87 37.75 -28.27 -56.72
N LEU A 88 37.99 -29.59 -56.77
CA LEU A 88 37.49 -30.52 -55.77
C LEU A 88 38.03 -30.21 -54.36
N GLN A 89 39.30 -29.82 -54.25
CA GLN A 89 39.89 -29.38 -52.99
C GLN A 89 39.22 -28.08 -52.48
N GLN A 90 38.94 -27.12 -53.36
CA GLN A 90 38.22 -25.88 -53.02
C GLN A 90 36.80 -26.16 -52.55
N ILE A 91 36.06 -27.03 -53.24
CA ILE A 91 34.72 -27.48 -52.82
C ILE A 91 34.79 -28.11 -51.43
N SER A 92 35.76 -29.00 -51.19
CA SER A 92 35.94 -29.63 -49.87
C SER A 92 36.18 -28.62 -48.76
N GLN A 93 36.96 -27.57 -49.00
CA GLN A 93 37.22 -26.51 -48.03
C GLN A 93 35.95 -25.69 -47.74
N ARG A 94 35.21 -25.31 -48.79
CA ARG A 94 33.93 -24.58 -48.63
C ARG A 94 32.88 -25.41 -47.91
N LEU A 95 32.77 -26.72 -48.18
CA LEU A 95 31.87 -27.61 -47.45
C LEU A 95 32.23 -27.69 -45.95
N GLN A 96 33.52 -27.67 -45.61
CA GLN A 96 33.97 -27.61 -44.22
C GLN A 96 33.58 -26.28 -43.55
N GLN A 97 33.71 -25.15 -44.25
CA GLN A 97 33.30 -23.83 -43.77
C GLN A 97 31.77 -23.76 -43.56
N ILE A 98 31.00 -24.24 -44.52
CA ILE A 98 29.53 -24.41 -44.43
C ILE A 98 29.15 -25.21 -43.18
N SER A 99 29.83 -26.34 -42.94
CA SER A 99 29.55 -27.18 -41.76
C SER A 99 29.82 -26.44 -40.44
N GLN A 100 30.92 -25.67 -40.35
CA GLN A 100 31.24 -24.87 -39.18
C GLN A 100 30.23 -23.73 -38.96
N CYS A 101 29.84 -23.06 -40.04
CA CYS A 101 28.81 -22.01 -40.02
C CYS A 101 27.46 -22.55 -39.50
N LEU A 102 27.00 -23.70 -40.00
CA LEU A 102 25.77 -24.34 -39.51
C LEU A 102 25.83 -24.71 -38.03
N GLN A 103 26.98 -25.16 -37.54
CA GLN A 103 27.17 -25.44 -36.11
C GLN A 103 27.05 -24.16 -35.27
N GLN A 104 27.64 -23.05 -35.72
CA GLN A 104 27.55 -21.76 -35.03
C GLN A 104 26.10 -21.23 -35.01
N ILE A 105 25.40 -21.27 -36.15
CA ILE A 105 23.99 -20.89 -36.23
C ILE A 105 23.15 -21.74 -35.26
N SER A 106 23.35 -23.06 -35.24
CA SER A 106 22.64 -23.96 -34.34
C SER A 106 22.86 -23.60 -32.86
N GLN A 107 24.10 -23.29 -32.47
CA GLN A 107 24.42 -22.87 -31.10
C GLN A 107 23.75 -21.54 -30.72
N ARG A 108 23.80 -20.54 -31.60
CA ARG A 108 23.12 -19.24 -31.37
C ARG A 108 21.60 -19.42 -31.24
N LEU A 109 20.98 -20.24 -32.10
CA LEU A 109 19.54 -20.53 -32.00
C LEU A 109 19.18 -21.21 -30.68
N GLN A 110 20.01 -22.12 -30.17
CA GLN A 110 19.81 -22.74 -28.87
C GLN A 110 19.91 -21.71 -27.72
N GLN A 111 20.87 -20.79 -27.78
CA GLN A 111 21.01 -19.71 -26.81
C GLN A 111 19.82 -18.75 -26.83
N ILE A 112 19.36 -18.36 -28.02
CA ILE A 112 18.14 -17.54 -28.19
C ILE A 112 16.93 -18.25 -27.55
N SER A 113 16.76 -19.55 -27.80
CA SER A 113 15.66 -20.33 -27.22
C SER A 113 15.68 -20.33 -25.69
N GLN A 114 16.86 -20.52 -25.08
CA GLN A 114 17.03 -20.47 -23.62
C GLN A 114 16.75 -19.07 -23.07
N CYS A 115 17.24 -18.03 -23.74
CA CYS A 115 17.00 -16.64 -23.37
C CYS A 115 15.51 -16.29 -23.40
N LEU A 116 14.78 -16.70 -24.45
CA LEU A 116 13.32 -16.51 -24.54
C LEU A 116 12.56 -17.23 -23.41
N GLN A 117 13.01 -18.42 -23.00
CA GLN A 117 12.42 -19.12 -21.84
C GLN A 117 12.62 -18.32 -20.53
N GLN A 118 13.80 -17.75 -20.32
CA GLN A 118 14.09 -16.92 -19.14
C GLN A 118 13.25 -15.64 -19.15
N ILE A 119 13.13 -14.96 -20.30
CA ILE A 119 12.25 -13.79 -20.46
C ILE A 119 10.81 -14.16 -20.09
N SER A 120 10.31 -15.29 -20.60
CA SER A 120 8.94 -15.76 -20.29
C SER A 120 8.74 -15.98 -18.79
N GLN A 121 9.69 -16.59 -18.10
CA GLN A 121 9.63 -16.80 -16.64
C GLN A 121 9.62 -15.46 -15.87
N ARG A 122 10.47 -14.51 -16.26
CA ARG A 122 10.48 -13.17 -15.64
C ARG A 122 9.16 -12.43 -15.85
N LEU A 123 8.58 -12.49 -17.06
CA LEU A 123 7.28 -11.89 -17.34
C LEU A 123 6.16 -12.51 -16.47
N GLN A 124 6.20 -13.82 -16.23
CA GLN A 124 5.27 -14.49 -15.33
C GLN A 124 5.43 -14.00 -13.88
N GLN A 125 6.66 -13.83 -13.40
CA GLN A 125 6.94 -13.28 -12.07
C GLN A 125 6.47 -11.83 -11.92
N ILE A 126 6.71 -10.99 -12.94
CA ILE A 126 6.20 -9.61 -13.00
C ILE A 126 4.66 -9.62 -12.88
N SER A 127 3.97 -10.48 -13.65
CA SER A 127 2.52 -10.60 -13.60
C SER A 127 2.01 -10.96 -12.20
N GLN A 128 2.66 -11.91 -11.51
CA GLN A 128 2.31 -12.29 -10.15
C GLN A 128 2.51 -11.14 -9.16
N ARG A 129 3.63 -10.41 -9.25
CA ARG A 129 3.88 -9.24 -8.40
C ARG A 129 2.86 -8.13 -8.63
N LEU A 130 2.48 -7.87 -9.88
CA LEU A 130 1.43 -6.89 -10.20
C LEU A 130 0.07 -7.28 -9.59
N GLN A 131 -0.27 -8.57 -9.59
CA GLN A 131 -1.48 -9.07 -8.93
C GLN A 131 -1.42 -8.86 -7.40
N GLN A 132 -0.28 -9.12 -6.77
CA GLN A 132 -0.08 -8.88 -5.34
C GLN A 132 -0.17 -7.40 -4.98
N ILE A 133 0.44 -6.52 -5.80
CA ILE A 133 0.32 -5.06 -5.66
C ILE A 133 -1.16 -4.64 -5.72
N SER A 134 -1.91 -5.15 -6.70
CA SER A 134 -3.34 -4.86 -6.84
C SER A 134 -4.14 -5.26 -5.59
N GLN A 135 -3.88 -6.45 -5.03
CA GLN A 135 -4.52 -6.92 -3.80
C GLN A 135 -4.19 -6.04 -2.59
N ARG A 136 -2.92 -5.66 -2.42
CA ARG A 136 -2.50 -4.74 -1.35
C ARG A 136 -3.16 -3.36 -1.48
N LEU A 137 -3.23 -2.81 -2.70
CA LEU A 137 -3.92 -1.53 -2.94
C LEU A 137 -5.42 -1.61 -2.57
N GLN A 138 -6.08 -2.74 -2.86
CA GLN A 138 -7.46 -2.96 -2.44
C GLN A 138 -7.61 -3.00 -0.92
N GLN A 139 -6.69 -3.69 -0.22
CA GLN A 139 -6.67 -3.73 1.24
C GLN A 139 -6.43 -2.35 1.86
N ILE A 140 -5.48 -1.58 1.32
CA ILE A 140 -5.23 -0.19 1.72
C ILE A 140 -6.51 0.65 1.57
N SER A 141 -7.20 0.53 0.43
CA SER A 141 -8.46 1.25 0.18
C SER A 141 -9.54 0.90 1.21
N GLN A 142 -9.68 -0.38 1.57
CA GLN A 142 -10.64 -0.82 2.60
C GLN A 142 -10.29 -0.26 3.99
N ARG A 143 -9.02 -0.31 4.40
CA ARG A 143 -8.57 0.28 5.67
C ARG A 143 -8.80 1.78 5.73
N LEU A 144 -8.52 2.51 4.64
CA LEU A 144 -8.80 3.95 4.56
C LEU A 144 -10.29 4.27 4.71
N GLN A 145 -11.18 3.43 4.15
CA GLN A 145 -12.62 3.57 4.34
C GLN A 145 -13.03 3.33 5.80
N GLN A 146 -12.45 2.33 6.46
CA GLN A 146 -12.69 2.06 7.88
C GLN A 146 -12.21 3.20 8.77
N ILE A 147 -11.00 3.74 8.52
CA ILE A 147 -10.48 4.93 9.20
C ILE A 147 -11.44 6.11 9.05
N SER A 148 -11.95 6.34 7.82
CA SER A 148 -12.90 7.44 7.58
C SER A 148 -14.19 7.29 8.38
N GLN A 149 -14.76 6.08 8.45
CA GLN A 149 -15.95 5.79 9.26
C GLN A 149 -15.68 5.97 10.76
N CYS A 150 -14.53 5.51 11.24
CA CYS A 150 -14.11 5.65 12.63
C CYS A 150 -13.95 7.14 13.02
N LEU A 151 -13.31 7.95 12.16
CA LEU A 151 -13.20 9.40 12.38
C LEU A 151 -14.55 10.11 12.41
N GLN A 152 -15.54 9.67 11.62
CA GLN A 152 -16.91 10.19 11.70
C GLN A 152 -17.56 9.88 13.05
N GLN A 153 -17.38 8.67 13.58
CA GLN A 153 -17.88 8.28 14.89
C GLN A 153 -17.23 9.08 16.02
N ILE A 154 -15.90 9.25 15.98
CA ILE A 154 -15.16 10.11 16.92
C ILE A 154 -15.74 11.53 16.90
N SER A 155 -15.96 12.11 15.72
CA SER A 155 -16.53 13.45 15.57
C SER A 155 -17.92 13.57 16.22
N GLN A 156 -18.79 12.58 16.03
CA GLN A 156 -20.12 12.54 16.65
C GLN A 156 -20.03 12.47 18.19
N ARG A 157 -19.14 11.63 18.73
CA ARG A 157 -18.92 11.55 20.19
C ARG A 157 -18.40 12.86 20.76
N LEU A 158 -17.46 13.52 20.09
CA LEU A 158 -16.95 14.83 20.51
C LEU A 158 -18.06 15.90 20.53
N GLN A 159 -18.98 15.87 19.56
CA GLN A 159 -20.15 16.74 19.55
C GLN A 159 -21.08 16.46 20.76
N GLN A 160 -21.30 15.20 21.11
CA GLN A 160 -22.10 14.82 22.28
C GLN A 160 -21.43 15.25 23.59
N ILE A 161 -20.11 15.07 23.71
CA ILE A 161 -19.34 15.55 24.86
C ILE A 161 -19.49 17.07 25.01
N SER A 162 -19.37 17.82 23.90
CA SER A 162 -19.53 19.28 23.91
C SER A 162 -20.92 19.70 24.41
N GLN A 163 -21.98 19.02 23.95
CA GLN A 163 -23.35 19.27 24.43
C GLN A 163 -23.52 18.99 25.93
N ARG A 164 -22.97 17.88 26.43
CA ARG A 164 -23.02 17.56 27.86
C ARG A 164 -22.25 18.58 28.70
N LEU A 165 -21.07 19.01 28.25
CA LEU A 165 -20.29 20.06 28.93
C LEU A 165 -21.07 21.39 29.00
N GLN A 166 -21.82 21.73 27.95
CA GLN A 166 -22.70 22.90 27.97
C GLN A 166 -23.83 22.74 29.00
N GLN A 167 -24.44 21.56 29.10
CA GLN A 167 -25.48 21.26 30.10
C GLN A 167 -24.94 21.31 31.53
N ILE A 168 -23.75 20.75 31.77
CA ILE A 168 -23.05 20.84 33.07
C ILE A 168 -22.82 22.30 33.43
N SER A 169 -22.34 23.12 32.50
CA SER A 169 -22.12 24.56 32.72
C SER A 169 -23.40 25.29 33.15
N GLN A 170 -24.53 25.00 32.48
CA GLN A 170 -25.84 25.57 32.84
C GLN A 170 -26.29 25.16 34.24
N ARG A 171 -26.15 23.88 34.61
CA ARG A 171 -26.48 23.39 35.95
C ARG A 171 -25.60 24.00 37.03
N LEU A 172 -24.30 24.16 36.78
CA LEU A 172 -23.40 24.84 37.71
C LEU A 172 -23.81 26.30 37.93
N GLN A 173 -24.27 26.99 36.88
CA GLN A 173 -24.84 28.33 37.01
C GLN A 173 -26.11 28.35 37.87
N GLN A 174 -27.00 27.37 37.69
CA GLN A 174 -28.22 27.22 38.51
C GLN A 174 -27.88 26.95 39.98
N ILE A 175 -26.95 26.04 40.26
CA ILE A 175 -26.44 25.78 41.61
C ILE A 175 -25.88 27.06 42.23
N SER A 176 -25.10 27.84 41.48
CA SER A 176 -24.56 29.11 41.97
C SER A 176 -25.66 30.11 42.35
N GLN A 177 -26.74 30.18 41.58
CA GLN A 177 -27.89 31.06 41.90
C GLN A 177 -28.64 30.57 43.14
N CYS A 178 -28.86 29.26 43.24
CA CYS A 178 -29.52 28.63 44.38
C CYS A 178 -28.71 28.86 45.69
N LEU A 179 -27.39 28.71 45.65
CA LEU A 179 -26.52 29.01 46.79
C LEU A 179 -26.59 30.48 47.21
N GLN A 180 -26.73 31.42 46.26
CA GLN A 180 -26.94 32.84 46.60
C GLN A 180 -28.29 33.06 47.31
N GLN A 181 -29.35 32.38 46.88
CA GLN A 181 -30.67 32.45 47.53
C GLN A 181 -30.63 31.89 48.95
N ILE A 182 -29.99 30.72 49.14
CA ILE A 182 -29.76 30.14 50.47
C ILE A 182 -29.02 31.13 51.37
N SER A 183 -27.95 31.76 50.87
CA SER A 183 -27.19 32.76 51.62
C SER A 183 -28.05 33.95 52.05
N GLN A 184 -28.95 34.43 51.19
CA GLN A 184 -29.86 35.54 51.51
C GLN A 184 -30.87 35.14 52.60
N ARG A 185 -31.47 33.95 52.48
CA ARG A 185 -32.41 33.43 53.50
C ARG A 185 -31.72 33.23 54.85
N LEU A 186 -30.49 32.71 54.88
CA LEU A 186 -29.71 32.58 56.11
C LEU A 186 -29.45 33.95 56.77
N GLN A 187 -29.19 34.99 55.97
CA GLN A 187 -29.07 36.36 56.48
C GLN A 187 -30.39 36.87 57.07
N GLN A 188 -31.52 36.61 56.42
CA GLN A 188 -32.86 36.96 56.91
C GLN A 188 -33.20 36.25 58.23
N ILE A 189 -32.93 34.94 58.31
CA ILE A 189 -33.09 34.16 59.55
C ILE A 189 -32.23 34.79 60.66
N SER A 190 -30.97 35.13 60.39
CA SER A 190 -30.10 35.77 61.38
C SER A 190 -30.66 37.10 61.88
N GLN A 191 -31.24 37.92 61.01
CA GLN A 191 -31.88 39.18 61.40
C GLN A 191 -33.14 38.95 62.24
N CYS A 192 -33.97 37.99 61.85
CA CYS A 192 -35.18 37.63 62.58
C CYS A 192 -34.85 37.09 63.99
N LEU A 193 -33.82 36.25 64.12
CA LEU A 193 -33.33 35.78 65.42
C LEU A 193 -32.85 36.93 66.33
N GLN A 194 -32.20 37.96 65.77
CA GLN A 194 -31.82 39.15 66.53
C GLN A 194 -33.04 39.93 67.04
N GLN A 195 -34.07 40.09 66.20
CA GLN A 195 -35.33 40.76 66.59
C GLN A 195 -36.06 39.97 67.68
N ILE A 196 -36.15 38.65 67.54
CA ILE A 196 -36.68 37.75 68.55
C ILE A 196 -35.95 37.95 69.89
N SER A 197 -34.61 37.97 69.87
CA SER A 197 -33.80 38.17 71.08
C SER A 197 -34.10 39.51 71.76
N GLN A 198 -34.27 40.59 70.99
CA GLN A 198 -34.60 41.91 71.52
C GLN A 198 -35.99 41.93 72.16
N ARG A 199 -36.99 41.31 71.51
CA ARG A 199 -38.36 41.19 72.05
C ARG A 199 -38.40 40.39 73.34
N LEU A 200 -37.67 39.27 73.41
CA LEU A 200 -37.57 38.48 74.65
C LEU A 200 -37.00 39.30 75.80
N GLN A 201 -35.99 40.16 75.52
CA GLN A 201 -35.45 41.08 76.52
C GLN A 201 -36.50 42.11 76.99
N GLN A 202 -37.30 42.67 76.06
CA GLN A 202 -38.37 43.61 76.40
C GLN A 202 -39.48 42.96 77.23
N ILE A 203 -39.91 41.75 76.87
CA ILE A 203 -40.89 40.97 77.64
C ILE A 203 -40.35 40.72 79.05
N SER A 204 -39.08 40.32 79.18
CA SER A 204 -38.45 40.11 80.48
C SER A 204 -38.45 41.39 81.34
N GLN A 205 -38.19 42.55 80.74
CA GLN A 205 -38.22 43.84 81.45
C GLN A 205 -39.64 44.20 81.93
N ARG A 206 -40.65 44.01 81.08
CA ARG A 206 -42.05 44.27 81.47
C ARG A 206 -42.55 43.31 82.55
N LEU A 207 -42.19 42.04 82.48
CA LEU A 207 -42.51 41.08 83.55
C LEU A 207 -41.89 41.51 84.89
N GLN A 208 -40.67 42.03 84.88
CA GLN A 208 -40.04 42.59 86.07
C GLN A 208 -40.79 43.83 86.59
N GLN A 209 -41.24 44.73 85.71
CA GLN A 209 -42.04 45.90 86.08
C GLN A 209 -43.40 45.50 86.68
N ILE A 210 -44.10 44.55 86.07
CA ILE A 210 -45.35 43.99 86.61
C ILE A 210 -45.11 43.42 88.01
N SER A 211 -44.03 42.64 88.20
CA SER A 211 -43.68 42.10 89.51
C SER A 211 -43.46 43.19 90.56
N GLN A 212 -42.80 44.29 90.21
CA GLN A 212 -42.57 45.43 91.11
C GLN A 212 -43.89 46.14 91.46
N ARG A 213 -44.76 46.38 90.48
CA ARG A 213 -46.08 46.99 90.71
C ARG A 213 -46.99 46.12 91.57
N LEU A 214 -46.99 44.81 91.36
CA LEU A 214 -47.72 43.86 92.21
C LEU A 214 -47.22 43.91 93.67
N GLN A 215 -45.91 44.07 93.88
CA GLN A 215 -45.35 44.27 95.21
C GLN A 215 -45.79 45.60 95.83
N GLN A 216 -45.84 46.69 95.04
CA GLN A 216 -46.34 48.00 95.49
C GLN A 216 -47.82 47.95 95.86
N ILE A 217 -48.67 47.33 95.03
CA ILE A 217 -50.09 47.10 95.33
C ILE A 217 -50.23 46.30 96.64
N SER A 218 -49.44 45.24 96.82
CA SER A 218 -49.47 44.46 98.06
C SER A 218 -49.13 45.30 99.29
N GLN A 219 -48.14 46.19 99.19
CA GLN A 219 -47.78 47.11 100.28
C GLN A 219 -48.89 48.12 100.56
N CYS A 220 -49.48 48.69 99.50
CA CYS A 220 -50.59 49.63 99.62
C CYS A 220 -51.83 48.99 100.26
N LEU A 221 -52.18 47.76 99.87
CA LEU A 221 -53.26 46.99 100.50
C LEU A 221 -53.00 46.70 101.99
N GLN A 222 -51.74 46.43 102.37
CA GLN A 222 -51.38 46.30 103.79
C GLN A 222 -51.59 47.62 104.55
N GLN A 223 -51.22 48.75 103.96
CA GLN A 223 -51.45 50.07 104.55
C GLN A 223 -52.95 50.38 104.69
N ILE A 224 -53.75 50.14 103.65
CA ILE A 224 -55.21 50.27 103.71
C ILE A 224 -55.78 49.41 104.85
N SER A 225 -55.35 48.16 104.96
CA SER A 225 -55.79 47.24 106.02
C SER A 225 -55.47 47.78 107.42
N GLN A 226 -54.25 48.27 107.65
CA GLN A 226 -53.85 48.89 108.92
C GLN A 226 -54.71 50.11 109.26
N ARG A 227 -55.02 50.94 108.26
CA ARG A 227 -55.83 52.15 108.46
C ARG A 227 -57.30 51.83 108.75
N LEU A 228 -57.86 50.82 108.09
CA LEU A 228 -59.21 50.34 108.41
C LEU A 228 -59.29 49.77 109.84
N GLN A 229 -58.24 49.08 110.30
CA GLN A 229 -58.15 48.65 111.70
C GLN A 229 -58.09 49.85 112.67
N GLN A 230 -57.35 50.90 112.30
CA GLN A 230 -57.28 52.12 113.09
C GLN A 230 -58.65 52.82 113.18
N ILE A 231 -59.36 52.99 112.06
CA ILE A 231 -60.73 53.51 112.04
C ILE A 231 -61.64 52.66 112.94
N HIS A 232 -61.52 51.33 112.88
CA HIS A 232 -62.32 50.44 113.70
C HIS A 232 -62.03 50.65 115.20
N SER A 233 -60.77 50.85 115.57
CA SER A 233 -60.36 51.16 116.96
C SER A 233 -60.86 52.53 117.42
N ASP A 234 -60.79 53.54 116.55
CA ASP A 234 -61.25 54.91 116.84
C ASP A 234 -62.78 54.95 116.97
N TYR A 235 -63.50 54.25 116.09
CA TYR A 235 -64.96 54.12 116.15
C TYR A 235 -65.40 53.38 117.42
N SER A 236 -64.71 52.29 117.78
CA SER A 236 -64.97 51.56 119.04
C SER A 236 -64.78 52.47 120.26
N SER A 237 -63.71 53.27 120.27
CA SER A 237 -63.44 54.25 121.32
C SER A 237 -64.53 55.33 121.40
N LEU A 238 -65.04 55.79 120.25
CA LEU A 238 -66.17 56.72 120.15
C LEU A 238 -67.50 56.12 120.63
N THR A 239 -67.75 54.84 120.37
CA THR A 239 -68.93 54.15 120.91
C THR A 239 -68.87 54.00 122.42
N VAL A 240 -67.68 53.78 122.99
CA VAL A 240 -67.48 53.78 124.45
C VAL A 240 -67.68 55.19 125.01
N PHE A 241 -67.06 56.21 124.41
CA PHE A 241 -67.22 57.61 124.83
C PHE A 241 -68.68 58.11 124.77
N THR A 242 -69.43 57.73 123.72
CA THR A 242 -70.85 58.08 123.61
C THR A 242 -71.73 57.26 124.55
N ALA A 243 -71.40 56.00 124.82
CA ALA A 243 -72.09 55.20 125.84
C ALA A 243 -71.86 55.75 127.26
N GLU A 244 -70.63 56.18 127.58
CA GLU A 244 -70.30 56.89 128.82
C GLU A 244 -71.08 58.20 128.94
N SER A 245 -71.04 59.05 127.89
CA SER A 245 -71.82 60.30 127.84
C SER A 245 -73.34 60.07 127.94
N HIS A 246 -73.86 58.97 127.38
CA HIS A 246 -75.29 58.62 127.47
C HIS A 246 -75.67 58.10 128.85
N SER A 247 -74.74 57.41 129.54
CA SER A 247 -74.90 57.01 130.93
C SER A 247 -74.91 58.22 131.87
N ASP A 248 -74.07 59.22 131.61
CA ASP A 248 -74.04 60.48 132.34
C ASP A 248 -75.33 61.29 132.15
N LEU A 249 -75.91 61.29 130.94
CA LEU A 249 -77.19 61.94 130.64
C LEU A 249 -78.40 61.31 131.35
N GLN A 250 -78.36 60.01 131.70
CA GLN A 250 -79.44 59.34 132.43
C GLN A 250 -79.43 59.63 133.95
N GLN A 251 -78.35 60.19 134.50
CA GLN A 251 -78.24 60.51 135.93
C GLN A 251 -78.58 61.98 136.29
N ILE A 252 -79.01 62.79 135.32
CA ILE A 252 -79.28 64.22 135.53
C ILE A 252 -80.60 64.45 136.29
N SER A 253 -80.51 65.06 137.47
CA SER A 253 -81.65 65.52 138.27
C SER A 253 -82.04 66.97 137.92
N HIS A 254 -83.25 67.42 138.30
CA HIS A 254 -83.80 68.73 137.92
C HIS A 254 -82.96 69.97 138.36
N SER A 255 -81.91 69.80 139.17
CA SER A 255 -81.00 70.87 139.59
C SER A 255 -79.77 71.09 138.70
N ASP A 256 -79.47 70.19 137.75
CA ASP A 256 -78.17 70.18 137.04
C ASP A 256 -78.24 70.74 135.61
N LEU A 257 -79.44 71.13 135.16
CA LEU A 257 -79.69 71.72 133.83
C LEU A 257 -79.13 73.15 133.64
N GLN A 258 -78.65 73.80 134.71
CA GLN A 258 -77.94 75.10 134.63
C GLN A 258 -76.40 74.96 134.69
N GLN A 259 -75.87 73.75 134.90
CA GLN A 259 -74.42 73.48 135.01
C GLN A 259 -73.85 72.57 133.91
N ILE A 260 -74.60 72.31 132.82
CA ILE A 260 -73.95 71.96 131.55
C ILE A 260 -73.17 73.20 131.13
N SER A 261 -71.92 73.26 131.56
CA SER A 261 -71.04 74.37 131.29
C SER A 261 -70.79 74.44 129.79
N SER A 262 -70.62 75.65 129.23
CA SER A 262 -70.16 75.80 127.84
C SER A 262 -68.87 75.02 127.56
N SER A 263 -68.11 74.65 128.61
CA SER A 263 -66.89 73.84 128.59
C SER A 263 -67.15 72.38 128.13
N ASP A 264 -68.15 71.70 128.67
CA ASP A 264 -68.37 70.26 128.38
C ASP A 264 -68.94 70.06 126.95
N LEU A 265 -69.86 70.95 126.55
CA LEU A 265 -70.31 71.03 125.16
C LEU A 265 -69.18 71.47 124.20
N GLN A 266 -68.23 72.30 124.65
CA GLN A 266 -67.05 72.65 123.85
C GLN A 266 -66.05 71.49 123.72
N GLN A 267 -65.84 70.67 124.75
CA GLN A 267 -64.97 69.50 124.69
C GLN A 267 -65.55 68.41 123.78
N ILE A 268 -66.84 68.11 123.90
CA ILE A 268 -67.54 67.20 122.98
C ILE A 268 -67.47 67.74 121.54
N SER A 269 -67.68 69.04 121.34
CA SER A 269 -67.56 69.69 120.03
C SER A 269 -66.13 69.60 119.47
N GLN A 270 -65.09 69.84 120.27
CA GLN A 270 -63.69 69.69 119.86
C GLN A 270 -63.33 68.24 119.55
N CYS A 271 -63.82 67.28 120.34
CA CYS A 271 -63.58 65.85 120.12
C CYS A 271 -64.27 65.35 118.83
N LEU A 272 -65.50 65.80 118.59
CA LEU A 272 -66.21 65.54 117.32
C LEU A 272 -65.53 66.23 116.13
N GLN A 273 -65.04 67.46 116.28
CA GLN A 273 -64.28 68.16 115.22
C GLN A 273 -62.95 67.46 114.91
N GLN A 274 -62.24 66.97 115.93
CA GLN A 274 -61.00 66.23 115.77
C GLN A 274 -61.25 64.88 115.09
N SER A 275 -62.25 64.13 115.55
CA SER A 275 -62.69 62.89 114.90
C SER A 275 -63.11 63.11 113.45
N HIS A 276 -63.82 64.20 113.16
CA HIS A 276 -64.19 64.57 111.80
C HIS A 276 -62.97 64.94 110.94
N SER A 277 -61.98 65.64 111.51
CA SER A 277 -60.70 65.96 110.85
C SER A 277 -59.90 64.71 110.52
N ASP A 278 -59.80 63.78 111.47
CA ASP A 278 -59.03 62.56 111.31
C ASP A 278 -59.73 61.57 110.36
N TYR A 279 -61.07 61.47 110.42
CA TYR A 279 -61.86 60.75 109.42
C TYR A 279 -61.68 61.34 108.01
N SER A 280 -61.69 62.67 107.88
CA SER A 280 -61.46 63.35 106.60
C SER A 280 -60.07 63.06 106.03
N LYS A 281 -59.02 63.12 106.85
CA LYS A 281 -57.65 62.75 106.44
C LYS A 281 -57.54 61.29 106.05
N ILE A 282 -58.10 60.37 106.85
CA ILE A 282 -58.08 58.95 106.55
C ILE A 282 -58.85 58.67 105.25
N SER A 283 -60.01 59.30 105.04
CA SER A 283 -60.79 59.19 103.80
C SER A 283 -60.02 59.71 102.59
N GLN A 284 -59.34 60.87 102.70
CA GLN A 284 -58.53 61.42 101.60
C GLN A 284 -57.35 60.52 101.25
N CYS A 285 -56.71 59.94 102.26
CA CYS A 285 -55.58 59.08 101.98
C CYS A 285 -56.00 57.67 101.52
N LEU A 286 -57.12 57.12 101.99
CA LEU A 286 -57.72 55.91 101.41
C LEU A 286 -58.07 56.14 99.93
N GLN A 287 -58.62 57.31 99.60
CA GLN A 287 -58.85 57.72 98.22
C GLN A 287 -57.53 57.72 97.43
N ALA A 288 -56.46 58.30 97.98
CA ALA A 288 -55.14 58.32 97.34
C ALA A 288 -54.58 56.90 97.12
N ASP A 289 -54.64 56.04 98.13
CA ASP A 289 -54.20 54.65 98.08
C ASP A 289 -54.97 53.86 97.00
N LEU A 290 -56.31 54.00 96.96
CA LEU A 290 -57.14 53.39 95.90
C LEU A 290 -56.79 53.93 94.51
N THR A 291 -56.54 55.24 94.37
CA THR A 291 -56.13 55.80 93.07
C THR A 291 -54.75 55.30 92.62
N ALA A 292 -53.81 55.11 93.55
CA ALA A 292 -52.50 54.56 93.27
C ALA A 292 -52.60 53.09 92.81
N ILE A 293 -53.34 52.25 93.55
CA ILE A 293 -53.62 50.86 93.15
C ILE A 293 -54.28 50.81 91.78
N THR A 294 -55.26 51.69 91.53
CA THR A 294 -55.95 51.75 90.23
C THR A 294 -54.98 52.10 89.10
N ALA A 295 -54.08 53.06 89.31
CA ALA A 295 -53.07 53.43 88.32
C ALA A 295 -52.07 52.29 88.05
N ASP A 296 -51.64 51.57 89.10
CA ASP A 296 -50.76 50.40 88.93
C ASP A 296 -51.46 49.25 88.20
N LEU A 297 -52.73 48.98 88.48
CA LEU A 297 -53.51 47.97 87.76
C LEU A 297 -53.70 48.32 86.28
N ILE A 298 -53.97 49.60 85.97
CA ILE A 298 -54.07 50.07 84.58
C ILE A 298 -52.74 49.86 83.85
N ALA A 299 -51.62 50.19 84.50
CA ALA A 299 -50.31 50.01 83.90
C ALA A 299 -49.90 48.54 83.75
N ILE A 300 -50.21 47.67 84.73
CA ILE A 300 -50.04 46.22 84.60
C ILE A 300 -50.84 45.70 83.40
N THR A 301 -52.08 46.18 83.22
CA THR A 301 -52.91 45.81 82.08
C THR A 301 -52.29 46.25 80.76
N ALA A 302 -51.74 47.46 80.71
CA ALA A 302 -50.99 47.96 79.54
C ALA A 302 -49.75 47.09 79.26
N ASP A 303 -48.94 46.78 80.27
CA ASP A 303 -47.75 45.93 80.11
C ASP A 303 -48.12 44.51 79.63
N LEU A 304 -49.18 43.90 80.17
CA LEU A 304 -49.69 42.60 79.73
C LEU A 304 -50.18 42.62 78.28
N SER A 305 -50.92 43.66 77.88
CA SER A 305 -51.38 43.81 76.49
C SER A 305 -50.20 43.95 75.53
N ALA A 306 -49.16 44.67 75.94
CA ALA A 306 -47.98 44.88 75.13
C ALA A 306 -47.10 43.62 75.06
N ILE A 307 -46.97 42.86 76.16
CA ILE A 307 -46.35 41.50 76.15
C ILE A 307 -47.13 40.59 75.18
N THR A 308 -48.45 40.64 75.20
CA THR A 308 -49.28 39.83 74.30
C THR A 308 -49.00 40.18 72.83
N ALA A 309 -48.89 41.46 72.50
CA ALA A 309 -48.51 41.91 71.16
C ALA A 309 -47.07 41.48 70.78
N ASP A 310 -46.12 41.51 71.71
CA ASP A 310 -44.77 41.02 71.43
C ASP A 310 -44.72 39.51 71.20
N LEU A 311 -45.53 38.74 71.94
CA LEU A 311 -45.66 37.30 71.75
C LEU A 311 -46.33 36.94 70.41
N THR A 312 -47.34 37.68 69.95
CA THR A 312 -47.96 37.42 68.63
C THR A 312 -46.96 37.66 67.51
N VAL A 313 -46.17 38.74 67.57
CA VAL A 313 -45.13 38.95 66.55
C VAL A 313 -44.01 37.92 66.67
N PHE A 314 -43.60 37.54 67.88
CA PHE A 314 -42.64 36.45 68.08
C PHE A 314 -43.09 35.13 67.42
N THR A 315 -44.39 34.79 67.48
CA THR A 315 -44.91 33.61 66.77
C THR A 315 -44.86 33.78 65.25
N ALA A 316 -45.11 34.99 64.73
CA ALA A 316 -44.97 35.28 63.31
C ALA A 316 -43.51 35.17 62.85
N ASP A 317 -42.56 35.71 63.62
CA ASP A 317 -41.12 35.65 63.38
C ASP A 317 -40.64 34.18 63.31
N LEU A 318 -41.05 33.33 64.26
CA LEU A 318 -40.75 31.89 64.22
C LEU A 318 -41.35 31.19 63.01
N SER A 319 -42.57 31.56 62.62
CA SER A 319 -43.20 30.99 61.42
C SER A 319 -42.45 31.37 60.14
N ALA A 320 -41.93 32.59 60.05
CA ALA A 320 -41.12 33.05 58.94
C ALA A 320 -39.78 32.30 58.88
N ILE A 321 -39.08 32.16 60.02
CA ILE A 321 -37.85 31.34 60.10
C ILE A 321 -38.11 29.91 59.64
N THR A 322 -39.23 29.32 60.08
CA THR A 322 -39.60 27.96 59.70
C THR A 322 -39.81 27.86 58.18
N ALA A 323 -40.52 28.81 57.58
CA ALA A 323 -40.70 28.87 56.13
C ALA A 323 -39.36 28.98 55.37
N ASP A 324 -38.47 29.85 55.82
CA ASP A 324 -37.15 30.01 55.20
C ASP A 324 -36.30 28.74 55.32
N LEU A 325 -36.30 28.07 56.48
CA LEU A 325 -35.60 26.79 56.65
C LEU A 325 -36.16 25.69 55.75
N THR A 326 -37.49 25.62 55.59
CA THR A 326 -38.10 24.65 54.67
C THR A 326 -37.71 24.91 53.22
N ALA A 327 -37.63 26.18 52.81
CA ALA A 327 -37.20 26.54 51.47
C ALA A 327 -35.70 26.28 51.24
N ILE A 328 -34.84 26.60 52.22
CA ILE A 328 -33.40 26.23 52.18
C ILE A 328 -33.25 24.71 52.01
N THR A 329 -34.08 23.93 52.70
CA THR A 329 -34.04 22.46 52.57
C THR A 329 -34.42 22.01 51.16
N ALA A 330 -35.44 22.63 50.55
CA ALA A 330 -35.82 22.35 49.16
C ALA A 330 -34.72 22.76 48.18
N ASP A 331 -34.12 23.94 48.36
CA ASP A 331 -33.01 24.46 47.56
C ASP A 331 -31.79 23.52 47.60
N LEU A 332 -31.40 23.05 48.80
CA LEU A 332 -30.31 22.07 48.97
C LEU A 332 -30.64 20.72 48.31
N SER A 333 -31.90 20.29 48.36
CA SER A 333 -32.32 19.06 47.66
C SER A 333 -32.21 19.19 46.14
N ALA A 334 -32.53 20.37 45.60
CA ALA A 334 -32.41 20.66 44.17
C ALA A 334 -30.93 20.69 43.73
N ILE A 335 -30.06 21.35 44.51
CA ILE A 335 -28.61 21.34 44.29
C ILE A 335 -28.07 19.91 44.29
N THR A 336 -28.51 19.09 45.24
CA THR A 336 -28.10 17.68 45.32
C THR A 336 -28.51 16.93 44.05
N ALA A 337 -29.74 17.11 43.56
CA ALA A 337 -30.19 16.51 42.32
C ALA A 337 -29.34 16.98 41.12
N ASP A 338 -29.07 18.28 40.99
CA ASP A 338 -28.22 18.80 39.91
C ASP A 338 -26.80 18.22 39.94
N LEU A 339 -26.19 18.11 41.13
CA LEU A 339 -24.87 17.50 41.30
C LEU A 339 -24.86 16.02 40.91
N THR A 340 -25.93 15.28 41.20
CA THR A 340 -26.03 13.87 40.77
C THR A 340 -26.08 13.75 39.25
N VAL A 341 -26.80 14.65 38.57
CA VAL A 341 -26.84 14.66 37.09
C VAL A 341 -25.50 15.07 36.50
N ILE A 342 -24.85 16.09 37.04
CA ILE A 342 -23.50 16.50 36.62
C ILE A 342 -22.53 15.32 36.75
N THR A 343 -22.60 14.60 37.87
CA THR A 343 -21.75 13.41 38.08
C THR A 343 -22.02 12.35 37.02
N ALA A 344 -23.29 12.05 36.72
CA ALA A 344 -23.65 11.12 35.66
C ALA A 344 -23.14 11.57 34.29
N ASP A 345 -23.30 12.85 33.93
CA ASP A 345 -22.80 13.39 32.66
C ASP A 345 -21.28 13.29 32.55
N LEU A 346 -20.53 13.58 33.62
CA LEU A 346 -19.08 13.41 33.66
C LEU A 346 -18.65 11.96 33.51
N THR A 347 -19.39 10.99 34.09
CA THR A 347 -19.10 9.57 33.87
C THR A 347 -19.29 9.15 32.41
N VAL A 348 -20.33 9.66 31.74
CA VAL A 348 -20.55 9.38 30.32
C VAL A 348 -19.48 10.04 29.46
N ILE A 349 -19.12 11.30 29.72
CA ILE A 349 -18.02 11.98 29.03
C ILE A 349 -16.72 11.17 29.16
N THR A 350 -16.43 10.67 30.37
CA THR A 350 -15.24 9.84 30.61
C THR A 350 -15.29 8.57 29.76
N ALA A 351 -16.43 7.87 29.73
CA ALA A 351 -16.60 6.68 28.89
C ALA A 351 -16.42 7.00 27.39
N ASP A 352 -17.02 8.08 26.89
CA ASP A 352 -16.86 8.50 25.50
C ASP A 352 -15.40 8.82 25.15
N LEU A 353 -14.67 9.50 26.04
CA LEU A 353 -13.24 9.76 25.86
C LEU A 353 -12.40 8.47 25.84
N THR A 354 -12.74 7.48 26.66
CA THR A 354 -12.04 6.18 26.62
C THR A 354 -12.28 5.45 25.29
N VAL A 355 -13.49 5.50 24.74
CA VAL A 355 -13.80 4.91 23.43
C VAL A 355 -13.06 5.66 22.32
N ILE A 356 -13.09 7.00 22.32
CA ILE A 356 -12.34 7.81 21.36
C ILE A 356 -10.84 7.46 21.40
N THR A 357 -10.28 7.27 22.59
CA THR A 357 -8.88 6.87 22.75
C THR A 357 -8.61 5.51 22.11
N ALA A 358 -9.48 4.51 22.34
CA ALA A 358 -9.38 3.20 21.71
C ALA A 358 -9.49 3.28 20.17
N ASP A 359 -10.47 4.03 19.67
CA ASP A 359 -10.68 4.25 18.23
C ASP A 359 -9.44 4.89 17.58
N LEU A 360 -8.82 5.89 18.22
CA LEU A 360 -7.58 6.51 17.74
C LEU A 360 -6.39 5.53 17.74
N THR A 361 -6.31 4.62 18.71
CA THR A 361 -5.26 3.59 18.70
C THR A 361 -5.42 2.61 17.54
N VAL A 362 -6.66 2.23 17.21
CA VAL A 362 -6.96 1.38 16.05
C VAL A 362 -6.59 2.10 14.75
N ILE A 363 -7.00 3.37 14.59
CA ILE A 363 -6.63 4.19 13.43
C ILE A 363 -5.10 4.25 13.28
N THR A 364 -4.37 4.44 14.38
CA THR A 364 -2.91 4.50 14.37
C THR A 364 -2.31 3.17 13.88
N ALA A 365 -2.81 2.03 14.35
CA ALA A 365 -2.37 0.72 13.90
C ALA A 365 -2.65 0.49 12.40
N ASP A 366 -3.82 0.90 11.91
CA ASP A 366 -4.16 0.81 10.49
C ASP A 366 -3.28 1.69 9.61
N LEU A 367 -2.96 2.91 10.05
CA LEU A 367 -2.04 3.80 9.32
C LEU A 367 -0.62 3.22 9.26
N ILE A 368 -0.14 2.58 10.32
CA ILE A 368 1.15 1.88 10.34
C ILE A 368 1.13 0.73 9.32
N ALA A 369 0.07 -0.07 9.30
CA ALA A 369 -0.06 -1.17 8.35
C ALA A 369 -0.14 -0.69 6.89
N ILE A 370 -0.92 0.36 6.61
CA ILE A 370 -0.96 1.00 5.28
C ILE A 370 0.43 1.47 4.86
N THR A 371 1.18 2.08 5.78
CA THR A 371 2.56 2.52 5.51
C THR A 371 3.45 1.33 5.13
N ALA A 372 3.36 0.22 5.88
CA ALA A 372 4.09 -1.01 5.57
C ALA A 372 3.72 -1.57 4.19
N ASP A 373 2.42 -1.66 3.87
CA ASP A 373 1.96 -2.14 2.56
C ASP A 373 2.45 -1.25 1.41
N LEU A 374 2.43 0.09 1.57
CA LEU A 374 2.97 1.03 0.58
C LEU A 374 4.48 0.88 0.39
N THR A 375 5.25 0.67 1.46
CA THR A 375 6.68 0.39 1.34
C THR A 375 6.96 -0.91 0.60
N ALA A 376 6.15 -1.95 0.85
CA ALA A 376 6.28 -3.23 0.17
C ALA A 376 5.88 -3.14 -1.32
N ILE A 377 4.81 -2.42 -1.65
CA ILE A 377 4.45 -2.10 -3.05
C ILE A 377 5.59 -1.36 -3.75
N THR A 378 6.23 -0.40 -3.08
CA THR A 378 7.36 0.34 -3.64
C THR A 378 8.52 -0.59 -3.97
N ALA A 379 8.84 -1.53 -3.07
CA ALA A 379 9.87 -2.55 -3.31
C ALA A 379 9.51 -3.50 -4.46
N ASP A 380 8.24 -3.91 -4.58
CA ASP A 380 7.79 -4.76 -5.68
C ASP A 380 7.89 -4.02 -7.03
N LEU A 381 7.53 -2.73 -7.08
CA LEU A 381 7.64 -1.89 -8.28
C LEU A 381 9.10 -1.65 -8.71
N THR A 382 10.02 -1.45 -7.77
CA THR A 382 11.45 -1.31 -8.10
C THR A 382 12.01 -2.62 -8.64
N ALA A 383 11.62 -3.75 -8.07
CA ALA A 383 12.02 -5.06 -8.57
C ALA A 383 11.44 -5.37 -9.95
N ILE A 384 10.16 -5.05 -10.22
CA ILE A 384 9.57 -5.14 -11.57
C ILE A 384 10.36 -4.28 -12.57
N THR A 385 10.75 -3.06 -12.18
CA THR A 385 11.52 -2.17 -13.03
C THR A 385 12.89 -2.77 -13.40
N ALA A 386 13.55 -3.42 -12.44
CA ALA A 386 14.80 -4.14 -12.68
C ALA A 386 14.60 -5.37 -13.58
N ASP A 387 13.53 -6.13 -13.39
CA ASP A 387 13.22 -7.29 -14.25
C ASP A 387 12.93 -6.85 -15.69
N LEU A 388 12.20 -5.75 -15.90
CA LEU A 388 11.92 -5.18 -17.22
C LEU A 388 13.18 -4.65 -17.92
N SER A 389 14.10 -4.02 -17.18
CA SER A 389 15.36 -3.56 -17.77
C SER A 389 16.25 -4.74 -18.18
N ALA A 390 16.27 -5.81 -17.39
CA ALA A 390 16.97 -7.04 -17.72
C ALA A 390 16.36 -7.75 -18.94
N ILE A 391 15.02 -7.85 -19.03
CA ILE A 391 14.33 -8.35 -20.24
C ILE A 391 14.70 -7.52 -21.47
N THR A 392 14.78 -6.19 -21.33
CA THR A 392 15.17 -5.30 -22.43
C THR A 392 16.58 -5.62 -22.91
N ALA A 393 17.53 -5.80 -21.99
CA ALA A 393 18.90 -6.21 -22.32
C ALA A 393 18.94 -7.58 -23.03
N ASP A 394 18.21 -8.57 -22.51
CA ASP A 394 18.12 -9.90 -23.09
C ASP A 394 17.55 -9.87 -24.53
N LEU A 395 16.51 -9.05 -24.79
CA LEU A 395 15.95 -8.84 -26.13
C LEU A 395 16.93 -8.15 -27.08
N THR A 396 17.73 -7.19 -26.58
CA THR A 396 18.78 -6.57 -27.41
C THR A 396 19.87 -7.57 -27.78
N ALA A 397 20.24 -8.48 -26.88
CA ALA A 397 21.19 -9.55 -27.15
C ALA A 397 20.64 -10.54 -28.20
N ILE A 398 19.39 -10.98 -28.06
CA ILE A 398 18.71 -11.82 -29.07
C ILE A 398 18.72 -11.13 -30.44
N THR A 399 18.44 -9.84 -30.49
CA THR A 399 18.46 -9.08 -31.75
C THR A 399 19.85 -9.09 -32.38
N ALA A 400 20.92 -8.95 -31.58
CA ALA A 400 22.30 -9.04 -32.06
C ALA A 400 22.66 -10.46 -32.55
N ASP A 401 22.18 -11.51 -31.88
CA ASP A 401 22.40 -12.89 -32.35
C ASP A 401 21.66 -13.19 -33.64
N LEU A 402 20.43 -12.70 -33.81
CA LEU A 402 19.67 -12.84 -35.05
C LEU A 402 20.32 -12.11 -36.23
N THR A 403 20.89 -10.91 -36.01
CA THR A 403 21.63 -10.20 -37.07
C THR A 403 22.91 -10.96 -37.44
N ALA A 404 23.61 -11.55 -36.48
CA ALA A 404 24.78 -12.39 -36.76
C ALA A 404 24.40 -13.67 -37.52
N ILE A 405 23.33 -14.38 -37.13
CA ILE A 405 22.82 -15.54 -37.88
C ILE A 405 22.48 -15.13 -39.33
N THR A 406 21.89 -13.96 -39.53
CA THR A 406 21.57 -13.45 -40.87
C THR A 406 22.83 -13.25 -41.70
N ALA A 407 23.90 -12.73 -41.08
CA ALA A 407 25.21 -12.60 -41.74
C ALA A 407 25.82 -13.97 -42.06
N ASP A 408 25.80 -14.91 -41.12
CA ASP A 408 26.31 -16.27 -41.31
C ASP A 408 25.58 -17.00 -42.45
N LEU A 409 24.25 -16.86 -42.53
CA LEU A 409 23.43 -17.39 -43.64
C LEU A 409 23.77 -16.75 -45.00
N SER A 410 24.14 -15.47 -45.01
CA SER A 410 24.59 -14.81 -46.24
C SER A 410 25.92 -15.38 -46.75
N VAL A 411 26.86 -15.67 -45.85
CA VAL A 411 28.14 -16.34 -46.15
C VAL A 411 27.88 -17.77 -46.65
N PHE A 412 27.03 -18.52 -45.95
CA PHE A 412 26.62 -19.85 -46.35
C PHE A 412 26.05 -19.88 -47.78
N THR A 413 25.20 -18.89 -48.13
CA THR A 413 24.63 -18.75 -49.48
C THR A 413 25.72 -18.45 -50.52
N ALA A 414 26.67 -17.57 -50.18
CA ALA A 414 27.82 -17.27 -51.04
C ALA A 414 28.71 -18.50 -51.29
N ASP A 415 28.96 -19.33 -50.28
CA ASP A 415 29.74 -20.56 -50.44
C ASP A 415 29.02 -21.60 -51.29
N LEU A 416 27.70 -21.78 -51.12
CA LEU A 416 26.92 -22.68 -51.98
C LEU A 416 26.92 -22.24 -53.45
N THR A 417 26.77 -20.94 -53.71
CA THR A 417 26.83 -20.42 -55.09
C THR A 417 28.20 -20.64 -55.71
N ALA A 418 29.28 -20.48 -54.94
CA ALA A 418 30.62 -20.75 -55.42
C ALA A 418 30.91 -22.25 -55.64
N ILE A 419 30.46 -23.14 -54.74
CA ILE A 419 30.51 -24.60 -54.96
C ILE A 419 29.79 -24.96 -56.25
N THR A 420 28.61 -24.37 -56.48
CA THR A 420 27.84 -24.59 -57.72
C THR A 420 28.64 -24.17 -58.95
N ALA A 421 29.32 -23.03 -58.91
CA ALA A 421 30.20 -22.57 -59.98
C ALA A 421 31.39 -23.51 -60.20
N ASP A 422 32.04 -23.99 -59.14
CA ASP A 422 33.15 -24.94 -59.21
C ASP A 422 32.71 -26.29 -59.79
N LEU A 423 31.51 -26.79 -59.43
CA LEU A 423 30.95 -28.03 -60.00
C LEU A 423 30.64 -27.88 -61.50
N ILE A 424 30.08 -26.74 -61.92
CA ILE A 424 29.86 -26.44 -63.35
C ILE A 424 31.19 -26.45 -64.09
N ALA A 425 32.22 -25.82 -63.52
CA ALA A 425 33.53 -25.76 -64.13
C ALA A 425 34.23 -27.14 -64.17
N ILE A 426 34.13 -27.96 -63.11
CA ILE A 426 34.60 -29.35 -63.11
C ILE A 426 33.91 -30.14 -64.23
N THR A 427 32.61 -29.91 -64.45
CA THR A 427 31.87 -30.58 -65.53
C THR A 427 32.43 -30.18 -66.90
N ALA A 428 32.74 -28.90 -67.11
CA ALA A 428 33.38 -28.42 -68.32
C ALA A 428 34.81 -28.98 -68.51
N ASP A 429 35.64 -28.96 -67.45
CA ASP A 429 37.01 -29.48 -67.45
C ASP A 429 37.00 -31.00 -67.73
N SER A 430 36.03 -31.73 -67.16
CA SER A 430 35.83 -33.17 -67.41
C SER A 430 35.42 -33.45 -68.84
N HIS A 431 34.56 -32.61 -69.43
CA HIS A 431 34.24 -32.66 -70.86
C HIS A 431 35.48 -32.44 -71.72
N HIS A 432 36.33 -31.46 -71.39
CA HIS A 432 37.57 -31.20 -72.10
C HIS A 432 38.55 -32.39 -72.01
N VAL A 433 38.77 -32.95 -70.81
CA VAL A 433 39.57 -34.15 -70.60
C VAL A 433 39.03 -35.34 -71.40
N CYS A 434 37.70 -35.54 -71.41
CA CYS A 434 37.04 -36.61 -72.17
C CYS A 434 37.22 -36.41 -73.69
N CYS A 435 37.08 -35.19 -74.19
CA CYS A 435 37.32 -34.84 -75.60
C CYS A 435 38.78 -35.06 -76.01
N SER A 436 39.75 -34.66 -75.17
CA SER A 436 41.17 -34.94 -75.38
C SER A 436 41.46 -36.45 -75.36
N GLY A 437 40.85 -37.20 -74.43
CA GLY A 437 40.93 -38.67 -74.39
C GLY A 437 40.36 -39.34 -75.64
N ARG A 438 39.24 -38.84 -76.19
CA ARG A 438 38.68 -39.31 -77.46
C ARG A 438 39.59 -38.97 -78.65
N ASN A 439 40.28 -37.83 -78.65
CA ASN A 439 41.28 -37.51 -79.67
C ASN A 439 42.47 -38.49 -79.66
N LEU A 440 42.93 -38.92 -78.49
CA LEU A 440 43.94 -39.99 -78.35
C LEU A 440 43.45 -41.34 -78.90
N GLN A 441 42.19 -41.73 -78.65
CA GLN A 441 41.59 -42.93 -79.22
C GLN A 441 41.44 -42.84 -80.75
N ALA A 442 40.97 -41.70 -81.27
CA ALA A 442 40.83 -41.49 -82.71
C ALA A 442 42.18 -41.47 -83.46
N GLN A 443 43.27 -41.06 -82.80
CA GLN A 443 44.62 -41.05 -83.35
C GLN A 443 45.36 -42.39 -83.24
N SER A 444 44.84 -43.36 -82.47
CA SER A 444 45.45 -44.68 -82.26
C SER A 444 44.86 -45.81 -83.13
N CYS A 445 43.63 -45.68 -83.65
CA CYS A 445 42.98 -46.70 -84.48
C CYS A 445 43.25 -46.57 -86.00
N PRO A 446 43.41 -47.68 -86.76
CA PRO A 446 43.44 -47.67 -88.23
C PRO A 446 42.05 -47.35 -88.83
N ASN A 447 42.04 -46.74 -90.01
CA ASN A 447 40.92 -46.06 -90.73
C ASN A 447 39.54 -46.75 -90.87
N THR A 448 39.28 -47.93 -90.32
CA THR A 448 38.04 -48.69 -90.60
C THR A 448 36.86 -48.41 -89.67
N ASP A 449 37.06 -47.81 -88.48
CA ASP A 449 35.98 -47.56 -87.50
C ASP A 449 35.54 -46.09 -87.34
N GLN A 450 36.04 -45.20 -88.20
CA GLN A 450 35.73 -43.76 -88.13
C GLN A 450 34.23 -43.44 -88.37
N LYS A 451 33.50 -44.30 -89.09
CA LYS A 451 32.10 -44.09 -89.48
C LYS A 451 31.10 -44.58 -88.43
N ALA A 452 31.41 -45.69 -87.74
CA ALA A 452 30.59 -46.20 -86.63
C ALA A 452 30.74 -45.32 -85.38
N PHE A 453 31.95 -44.83 -85.11
CA PHE A 453 32.24 -44.00 -83.94
C PHE A 453 31.63 -42.58 -84.02
N LYS A 454 31.58 -41.97 -85.23
CA LYS A 454 30.89 -40.67 -85.45
C LYS A 454 29.40 -40.72 -85.10
N THR A 455 28.74 -41.85 -85.36
CA THR A 455 27.31 -42.03 -85.05
C THR A 455 27.07 -42.20 -83.56
N HIS A 456 27.98 -42.89 -82.85
CA HIS A 456 27.89 -43.05 -81.39
C HIS A 456 28.21 -41.75 -80.63
N CYS A 457 29.17 -40.95 -81.14
CA CYS A 457 29.51 -39.63 -80.59
C CYS A 457 28.35 -38.61 -80.64
N ARG A 458 27.46 -38.69 -81.65
CA ARG A 458 26.31 -37.79 -81.76
C ARG A 458 25.26 -38.03 -80.66
N ASN A 459 25.13 -39.28 -80.21
CA ASN A 459 24.18 -39.65 -79.16
C ASN A 459 24.69 -39.29 -77.75
N ALA A 460 26.01 -39.30 -77.53
CA ALA A 460 26.62 -38.88 -76.26
C ALA A 460 26.64 -37.34 -76.06
N ILE A 461 26.65 -36.56 -77.15
CA ILE A 461 26.57 -35.08 -77.10
C ILE A 461 25.13 -34.61 -76.80
N ASN A 462 24.12 -35.41 -77.15
CA ASN A 462 22.71 -35.13 -76.86
C ASN A 462 22.23 -35.70 -75.51
N GLY A 463 23.16 -36.14 -74.65
CA GLY A 463 22.86 -36.58 -73.29
C GLY A 463 22.40 -35.41 -72.44
N GLN A 464 21.08 -35.21 -72.41
CA GLN A 464 20.36 -34.52 -71.34
C GLN A 464 20.93 -34.98 -70.01
N VAL A 465 21.73 -34.14 -69.35
CA VAL A 465 21.92 -34.23 -67.91
C VAL A 465 20.70 -33.55 -67.30
N THR A 466 19.57 -34.25 -67.31
CA THR A 466 18.52 -34.01 -66.33
C THR A 466 19.09 -34.43 -64.99
N PHE A 467 19.48 -33.47 -64.17
CA PHE A 467 19.63 -33.70 -62.74
C PHE A 467 18.24 -34.04 -62.18
N HIS A 468 17.94 -35.33 -62.08
CA HIS A 468 16.93 -35.81 -61.16
C HIS A 468 17.53 -35.72 -59.76
N PHE A 469 17.15 -34.66 -59.03
CA PHE A 469 17.23 -34.68 -57.58
C PHE A 469 16.21 -35.70 -57.06
N PRO A 470 16.62 -36.73 -56.30
CA PRO A 470 15.69 -37.54 -55.56
C PRO A 470 15.30 -36.78 -54.30
N TYR A 471 14.12 -36.16 -54.30
CA TYR A 471 13.36 -35.92 -53.08
C TYR A 471 11.90 -36.27 -53.37
N PRO A 472 11.32 -37.27 -52.69
CA PRO A 472 9.88 -37.37 -52.52
C PRO A 472 9.43 -36.47 -51.35
N GLU A 473 8.23 -35.87 -51.50
CA GLU A 473 7.34 -35.34 -50.43
C GLU A 473 7.80 -34.02 -49.77
N GLU A 474 7.07 -32.89 -49.71
CA GLU A 474 5.66 -32.51 -49.87
C GLU A 474 5.56 -31.02 -50.30
N PRO A 475 4.41 -30.56 -50.84
CA PRO A 475 3.89 -29.27 -50.39
C PRO A 475 2.41 -29.38 -50.04
N HIS A 476 2.10 -29.45 -48.74
CA HIS A 476 0.78 -29.12 -48.24
C HIS A 476 0.78 -27.73 -47.58
N VAL A 477 0.07 -26.82 -48.26
CA VAL A 477 -0.71 -25.68 -47.73
C VAL A 477 0.07 -24.48 -47.17
N ILE A 478 0.30 -23.49 -48.04
CA ILE A 478 0.25 -22.07 -47.67
C ILE A 478 -1.12 -21.54 -48.09
N LEU A 479 -2.00 -21.35 -47.11
CA LEU A 479 -3.14 -20.43 -47.18
C LEU A 479 -2.59 -19.01 -46.96
N LEU A 480 -2.44 -18.25 -48.05
CA LEU A 480 -2.37 -16.80 -48.00
C LEU A 480 -3.79 -16.27 -48.24
N GLN A 481 -4.50 -15.93 -47.17
CA GLN A 481 -5.57 -14.94 -47.25
C GLN A 481 -4.95 -13.56 -47.36
N ARG A 482 -5.53 -12.78 -48.27
CA ARG A 482 -5.31 -11.35 -48.44
C ARG A 482 -6.23 -10.56 -47.53
#